data_AF-A0A1M6LKA9-F1
#
_entry.id   AF-A0A1M6LKA9-F1
#
_cell.length_a   1.000
_cell.length_b   1.000
_cell.length_c   1.000
_cell.angle_alpha   90.00
_cell.angle_beta   90.00
_cell.angle_gamma   90.00
#
_symmetry.space_group_name_H-M   'P 1'
#
loop_
_entity.id
_entity.type
_entity.pdbx_description
1 polymer ?
#
loop_
_entity_poly.entity_id
_entity_poly.type
_entity_poly.pdbx_seq_one_letter_code
_entity_poly.pdbx_strand_id
1 'polypeptide(L)' 'MPLGGWELAIVIVVALLLFGGSRLAGVGKGVGRSIREFKEEVKGVEGDTKPAPTEVVEAEIVQPEIDRNKPES' A
#
# COMPACT_ATOMS: atom_id res chain seq x y z
N MET A 1 3.88 24.92 -26.99
CA MET A 1 3.12 23.66 -26.82
C MET A 1 3.76 22.97 -25.62
N PRO A 2 3.07 22.82 -24.48
CA PRO A 2 3.67 22.18 -23.32
C PRO A 2 4.02 20.74 -23.71
N LEU A 3 5.25 20.33 -23.44
CA LEU A 3 5.75 18.96 -23.64
C LEU A 3 4.82 18.02 -22.88
N GLY A 4 3.88 17.44 -23.60
CA GLY A 4 2.53 17.22 -23.13
C GLY A 4 2.25 15.75 -22.96
N GLY A 5 3.00 15.06 -22.10
CA GLY A 5 2.80 13.64 -21.77
C GLY A 5 3.04 12.64 -22.92
N TRP A 6 2.78 13.03 -24.16
CA TRP A 6 2.89 12.23 -25.36
C TRP A 6 4.35 11.93 -25.69
N GLU A 7 5.24 12.92 -25.54
CA GLU A 7 6.68 12.73 -25.70
C GLU A 7 7.21 11.72 -24.67
N LEU A 8 6.74 11.81 -23.42
CA LEU A 8 7.15 10.87 -22.37
C LEU A 8 6.62 9.46 -22.65
N ALA A 9 5.38 9.33 -23.14
CA ALA A 9 4.82 8.04 -23.53
C ALA A 9 5.65 7.39 -24.67
N ILE A 10 6.04 8.15 -25.69
CA ILE A 10 6.90 7.66 -26.78
C ILE A 10 8.26 7.20 -26.23
N VAL A 11 8.88 7.98 -25.34
CA VAL A 11 10.16 7.60 -24.72
C VAL A 11 10.03 6.30 -23.93
N ILE A 12 8.95 6.11 -23.17
CA ILE A 12 8.69 4.86 -22.45
C ILE A 12 8.50 3.70 -23.42
N VAL A 13 7.76 3.89 -24.52
CA VAL A 13 7.58 2.86 -25.55
C VAL A 13 8.92 2.45 -26.16
N VAL A 14 9.77 3.42 -26.54
CA VAL A 14 11.11 3.14 -27.07
C VAL A 14 11.98 2.43 -26.03
N ALA A 15 11.97 2.86 -24.78
CA ALA A 15 12.69 2.20 -23.70
C ALA A 15 12.21 0.76 -23.49
N LEU A 16 10.90 0.50 -23.55
CA LEU A 16 10.33 -0.85 -23.46
C LEU A 16 10.74 -1.74 -24.64
N LEU A 17 10.90 -1.18 -25.84
CA LEU A 17 11.40 -1.94 -27.00
C LEU A 17 12.89 -2.30 -26.86
N LEU A 18 13.70 -1.39 -26.32
CA LEU A 18 15.15 -1.61 -26.13
C LEU A 18 15.47 -2.54 -24.97
N PHE A 19 14.83 -2.32 -23.82
CA PHE A 19 15.12 -3.06 -22.59
C PHE A 19 14.19 -4.27 -22.39
N GLY A 20 13.01 -4.26 -23.01
CA GLY A 20 11.96 -5.25 -22.78
C GLY A 20 11.20 -5.00 -21.47
N GLY A 21 9.90 -5.34 -21.45
CA GLY A 21 9.06 -5.21 -20.25
C GLY A 21 9.58 -6.00 -19.05
N SER A 22 10.20 -7.17 -19.28
CA SER A 22 10.71 -8.05 -18.21
C SER A 22 11.89 -7.44 -17.44
N ARG A 23 12.82 -6.75 -18.12
CA ARG A 23 13.97 -6.12 -17.44
C ARG A 23 13.53 -4.92 -16.62
N LEU A 24 12.66 -4.07 -17.18
CA LEU A 24 12.13 -2.91 -16.47
C LEU A 24 11.27 -3.32 -15.27
N ALA A 25 10.42 -4.36 -15.43
CA ALA A 25 9.65 -4.92 -14.33
C ALA A 25 10.54 -5.55 -13.25
N GLY A 26 11.63 -6.23 -13.63
CA GLY A 26 12.60 -6.78 -12.70
C GLY A 26 13.26 -5.70 -11.83
N VAL A 27 13.77 -4.64 -12.47
CA VAL A 27 14.37 -3.48 -11.77
C VAL A 27 13.33 -2.75 -10.91
N GLY A 28 12.14 -2.50 -11.46
CA GLY A 28 11.06 -1.82 -10.72
C GLY A 28 10.60 -2.59 -9.48
N LYS A 29 10.53 -3.93 -9.53
CA LYS A 29 10.23 -4.76 -8.35
C LYS A 29 11.31 -4.65 -7.28
N GLY A 30 12.58 -4.65 -7.67
CA GLY A 30 13.71 -4.47 -6.74
C GLY A 30 13.69 -3.11 -6.08
N VAL A 31 13.64 -2.04 -6.88
CA VAL A 31 13.59 -0.65 -6.40
C VAL A 31 12.35 -0.40 -5.54
N GLY A 32 11.18 -0.90 -5.95
CA GLY A 32 9.94 -0.74 -5.18
C GLY A 32 9.98 -1.42 -3.82
N ARG A 33 10.64 -2.58 -3.71
CA ARG A 33 10.86 -3.25 -2.42
C ARG A 33 11.78 -2.43 -1.53
N SER A 34 12.92 -1.96 -2.04
CA SER A 34 13.87 -1.13 -1.29
C SER A 34 13.23 0.18 -0.80
N ILE A 35 12.44 0.85 -1.64
CA ILE A 35 11.72 2.08 -1.24
C ILE A 35 10.69 1.78 -0.15
N ARG A 36 10.00 0.64 -0.22
CA ARG A 36 9.01 0.24 0.79
C ARG A 36 9.67 0.00 2.15
N GLU A 37 10.75 -0.80 2.17
CA GLU A 37 11.53 -1.08 3.38
C GLU A 37 12.08 0.21 3.97
N PHE A 38 12.69 1.07 3.15
CA PHE A 38 13.17 2.39 3.56
C PHE A 38 12.07 3.25 4.18
N LYS A 39 10.87 3.26 3.57
CA LYS A 39 9.73 4.03 4.09
C LYS A 39 9.19 3.46 5.40
N GLU A 40 9.21 2.15 5.59
CA GLU A 40 8.81 1.50 6.84
C GLU A 40 9.80 1.82 7.98
N GLU A 41 11.10 1.79 7.70
CA GLU A 41 12.15 2.18 8.66
C GLU A 41 12.08 3.67 9.01
N VAL A 42 11.97 4.55 8.01
CA VAL A 42 11.86 6.01 8.22
C VAL A 42 10.59 6.36 9.01
N LYS A 43 9.46 5.71 8.72
CA LYS A 43 8.23 5.87 9.51
C LYS A 43 8.38 5.40 10.96
N GLY A 44 9.18 4.35 11.20
CA GLY A 44 9.49 3.91 12.56
C GLY A 44 10.30 4.94 13.35
N VAL A 45 11.16 5.71 12.67
CA VAL A 45 11.95 6.80 13.27
C VAL A 45 11.14 8.08 13.47
N GLU A 46 10.24 8.42 12.55
CA GLU A 46 9.34 9.58 12.65
C GLU A 46 8.09 9.32 13.52
N GLY A 47 7.85 8.05 13.89
CA GLY A 47 6.57 7.52 14.39
C GLY A 47 6.36 7.46 15.90
N ASP A 48 7.24 8.01 16.74
CA ASP A 48 7.00 8.15 18.19
C ASP A 48 5.93 9.21 18.54
N THR A 49 5.20 9.75 17.55
CA THR A 49 4.00 10.57 17.76
C THR A 49 2.77 9.98 17.03
N LYS A 50 2.22 8.91 17.62
CA LYS A 50 0.78 8.51 17.62
C LYS A 50 0.14 7.98 16.32
N PRO A 51 -1.02 7.31 16.46
CA PRO A 51 -1.23 5.90 16.78
C PRO A 51 -1.45 5.07 15.50
N ALA A 52 -1.32 3.75 15.59
CA ALA A 52 -1.81 2.84 14.56
C ALA A 52 -3.33 3.05 14.33
N PRO A 53 -3.77 3.00 13.06
CA PRO A 53 -4.96 2.20 12.81
C PRO A 53 -4.91 1.39 11.51
N THR A 54 -5.76 0.36 11.50
CA THR A 54 -6.24 -0.44 10.36
C THR A 54 -5.48 -1.74 10.09
N GLU A 55 -5.46 -2.63 11.09
CA GLU A 55 -5.87 -4.01 10.80
C GLU A 55 -7.37 -3.96 10.46
N VAL A 56 -7.70 -4.42 9.26
CA VAL A 56 -9.06 -4.76 8.88
C VAL A 56 -9.41 -6.02 9.67
N VAL A 57 -9.87 -5.85 10.90
CA VAL A 57 -10.67 -6.90 11.55
C VAL A 57 -12.01 -6.86 10.82
N GLU A 58 -12.19 -7.85 9.97
CA GLU A 58 -13.45 -8.16 9.31
C GLU A 58 -14.57 -8.06 10.34
N ALA A 59 -15.57 -7.24 10.02
CA ALA A 59 -16.73 -7.05 10.85
C ALA A 59 -17.54 -8.36 10.91
N GLU A 60 -17.20 -9.26 11.82
CA GLU A 60 -18.15 -10.25 12.30
C GLU A 60 -19.00 -9.59 13.39
N ILE A 61 -20.24 -9.30 13.02
CA ILE A 61 -21.28 -8.79 13.92
C ILE A 61 -21.59 -9.90 14.94
N VAL A 62 -20.89 -9.91 16.07
CA VAL A 62 -21.35 -10.65 17.26
C VAL A 62 -22.38 -9.76 17.93
N GLN A 63 -23.66 -10.06 17.68
CA GLN A 63 -24.80 -9.48 18.39
C GLN A 63 -24.59 -9.63 19.90
N PRO A 64 -24.82 -8.58 20.71
CA PRO A 64 -24.98 -8.79 22.14
C PRO A 64 -26.29 -9.55 22.34
N GLU A 65 -26.21 -10.86 22.57
CA GLU A 65 -27.33 -11.63 23.12
C GLU A 65 -27.73 -10.94 24.43
N ILE A 66 -28.90 -10.31 24.40
CA ILE A 66 -29.53 -9.61 25.50
C ILE A 66 -29.79 -10.66 26.59
N ASP A 67 -28.96 -10.68 27.63
CA ASP A 67 -29.18 -11.44 28.85
C ASP A 67 -30.38 -10.85 29.60
N ARG A 68 -31.58 -11.29 29.17
CA ARG A 68 -32.84 -11.11 29.89
C ARG A 68 -33.15 -12.44 30.56
N ASN A 69 -32.36 -12.85 31.55
CA ASN A 69 -32.89 -13.79 32.54
C ASN A 69 -32.33 -13.59 33.95
N LYS A 70 -32.86 -12.58 34.66
CA LYS A 70 -32.93 -12.64 36.12
C LYS A 70 -34.06 -11.79 36.69
N PRO A 71 -35.18 -12.41 37.08
CA PRO A 71 -35.88 -12.02 38.29
C PRO A 71 -35.49 -12.99 39.41
N GLU A 72 -34.94 -12.38 40.44
CA GLU A 72 -34.41 -12.98 41.65
C GLU A 72 -35.53 -13.68 42.44
N SER A 73 -35.20 -14.83 43.04
CA SER A 73 -36.06 -15.54 43.99
C SER A 73 -36.07 -14.84 45.35
#